data_AF-A0A7X9FPK0-F1
#
_entry.id   AF-A0A7X9FPK0-F1
#
_cell.length_a   1.000
_cell.length_b   1.000
_cell.length_c   1.000
_cell.angle_alpha   90.00
_cell.angle_beta   90.00
_cell.angle_gamma   90.00
#
_symmetry.space_group_name_H-M   'P 1'
#
loop_
_entity.id
_entity.type
_entity.pdbx_description
1 polymer ?
#
loop_
_entity_poly.entity_id
_entity_poly.type
_entity_poly.pdbx_seq_one_letter_code
_entity_poly.pdbx_strand_id
1 'polypeptide(L)'
;MTNNIKKLLLLLNQLADKIYENKSQAELLELFQSFIKFYREHAACEEKLLAGNNYIGLEKQRNDHVKIIKELENCYERSRKGDFISIKLITKFRDEVLSHILGPDKAYGEFLPGQGVR
;
A
#
# COMPACT_ATOMS: atom_id res chain seq x y z
N MET A 1 9.41 9.87 5.50
CA MET A 1 8.09 9.21 5.35
C MET A 1 7.40 9.55 4.02
N THR A 2 7.34 10.82 3.62
CA THR A 2 6.68 11.28 2.37
C THR A 2 7.17 10.65 1.06
N ASN A 3 8.42 10.16 0.99
CA ASN A 3 8.95 9.53 -0.23
C ASN A 3 8.36 8.12 -0.48
N ASN A 4 7.90 7.40 0.55
CA ASN A 4 7.31 6.06 0.37
C ASN A 4 5.89 6.16 -0.21
N ILE A 5 5.07 7.07 0.29
CA ILE A 5 3.71 7.29 -0.21
C ILE A 5 3.69 7.65 -1.70
N LYS A 6 4.57 8.55 -2.15
CA LYS A 6 4.65 8.95 -3.57
C LYS A 6 4.94 7.78 -4.50
N LYS A 7 5.82 6.86 -4.08
CA LYS A 7 6.18 5.69 -4.87
C LYS A 7 5.08 4.62 -4.88
N LEU A 8 4.31 4.47 -3.80
CA LEU A 8 3.09 3.64 -3.81
C LEU A 8 2.06 4.16 -4.83
N LEU A 9 1.84 5.48 -4.85
CA LEU A 9 0.91 6.10 -5.80
C LEU A 9 1.39 5.98 -7.24
N LEU A 10 2.70 6.12 -7.48
CA LEU A 10 3.27 5.90 -8.81
C LEU A 10 3.06 4.47 -9.30
N LEU A 11 3.28 3.48 -8.44
CA LEU A 11 3.06 2.06 -8.78
C LEU A 11 1.58 1.76 -9.06
N LEU A 12 0.65 2.37 -8.31
CA LEU A 12 -0.79 2.24 -8.57
C LEU A 12 -1.20 2.88 -9.90
N ASN A 13 -0.64 4.04 -10.23
CA ASN A 13 -0.88 4.68 -11.52
C ASN A 13 -0.33 3.83 -12.67
N GLN A 14 0.89 3.30 -12.53
CA GLN A 14 1.48 2.38 -13.51
C GLN A 14 0.65 1.11 -13.69
N LEU A 15 0.12 0.53 -12.61
CA LEU A 15 -0.80 -0.62 -12.70
C LEU A 15 -2.07 -0.27 -13.48
N ALA A 16 -2.65 0.91 -13.25
CA ALA A 16 -3.83 1.37 -13.99
C ALA A 16 -3.51 1.56 -15.48
N ASP A 17 -2.42 2.28 -15.81
CA ASP A 17 -1.99 2.54 -17.19
C ASP A 17 -1.76 1.23 -17.96
N LYS A 18 -1.12 0.24 -17.33
CA LYS A 18 -0.82 -1.05 -17.95
C LYS A 18 -2.06 -1.89 -18.24
N ILE A 19 -3.12 -1.75 -17.43
CA ILE A 19 -4.42 -2.36 -17.74
C ILE A 19 -5.04 -1.71 -18.98
N TYR A 20 -4.95 -0.37 -19.12
CA TYR A 20 -5.44 0.34 -20.30
C TYR A 20 -4.63 0.03 -21.58
N GLU A 21 -3.33 -0.25 -21.44
CA GLU A 21 -2.44 -0.63 -22.55
C GLU A 21 -2.64 -2.09 -23.05
N ASN A 22 -3.60 -2.86 -22.50
CA ASN A 22 -3.80 -4.29 -22.79
C ASN A 22 -2.50 -5.12 -22.65
N LYS A 23 -1.70 -4.80 -21.63
CA LYS A 23 -0.43 -5.50 -21.39
C LYS A 23 -0.63 -6.93 -20.92
N SER A 24 0.43 -7.73 -21.06
CA SER A 24 0.37 -9.14 -20.70
C SER A 24 0.11 -9.32 -19.21
N GLN A 25 -0.61 -10.37 -18.84
CA GLN A 25 -0.87 -10.73 -17.44
C GLN A 25 0.42 -10.89 -16.63
N ALA A 26 1.52 -11.30 -17.26
CA ALA A 26 2.83 -11.39 -16.63
C ALA A 26 3.36 -10.02 -16.17
N GLU A 27 3.31 -9.00 -17.03
CA GLU A 27 3.74 -7.63 -16.69
C GLU A 27 2.88 -7.03 -15.55
N LEU A 28 1.57 -7.31 -15.57
CA LEU A 28 0.68 -6.87 -14.49
C LEU A 28 1.02 -7.56 -13.16
N LEU A 29 1.32 -8.86 -13.17
CA LEU A 29 1.72 -9.60 -11.97
C LEU A 29 3.05 -9.11 -11.40
N GLU A 30 4.04 -8.79 -12.23
CA GLU A 30 5.33 -8.24 -11.79
C GLU A 30 5.17 -6.87 -11.10
N LEU A 31 4.37 -5.98 -11.68
CA LEU A 31 4.05 -4.69 -11.08
C LEU A 31 3.27 -4.86 -9.78
N PHE A 32 2.34 -5.81 -9.74
CA PHE A 32 1.53 -6.05 -8.56
C PHE A 32 2.36 -6.63 -7.40
N GLN A 33 3.29 -7.55 -7.70
CA GLN A 33 4.25 -8.05 -6.73
C GLN A 33 5.15 -6.92 -6.20
N SER A 34 5.60 -6.02 -7.09
CA SER A 34 6.40 -4.85 -6.71
C SER A 34 5.62 -3.91 -5.79
N PHE A 35 4.33 -3.72 -6.04
CA PHE A 35 3.44 -2.95 -5.18
C PHE A 35 3.31 -3.58 -3.79
N ILE A 36 3.03 -4.90 -3.69
CA ILE A 36 2.91 -5.61 -2.41
C ILE A 36 4.19 -5.48 -1.58
N LYS A 37 5.35 -5.70 -2.21
CA LYS A 37 6.65 -5.56 -1.55
C LYS A 37 6.82 -4.15 -0.98
N PHE A 38 6.51 -3.15 -1.79
CA PHE A 38 6.73 -1.76 -1.38
C PHE A 38 5.74 -1.29 -0.31
N TYR A 39 4.50 -1.80 -0.32
CA TYR A 39 3.52 -1.53 0.74
C TYR A 39 3.96 -2.14 2.09
N ARG A 40 4.58 -3.33 2.08
CA ARG A 40 5.17 -3.93 3.29
C ARG A 40 6.31 -3.10 3.87
N GLU A 41 7.18 -2.58 3.00
CA GLU A 41 8.28 -1.71 3.42
C GLU A 41 7.75 -0.41 4.05
N HIS A 42 6.69 0.17 3.48
CA HIS A 42 5.96 1.32 4.05
C HIS A 42 5.41 1.00 5.44
N ALA A 43 4.60 -0.05 5.56
CA ALA A 43 3.99 -0.48 6.82
C ALA A 43 5.03 -0.72 7.92
N ALA A 44 6.12 -1.43 7.61
CA ALA A 44 7.19 -1.71 8.56
C ALA A 44 7.90 -0.44 9.06
N CYS A 45 8.10 0.55 8.19
CA CYS A 45 8.69 1.83 8.58
C CYS A 45 7.80 2.60 9.54
N GLU A 46 6.49 2.63 9.27
CA GLU A 46 5.51 3.32 10.12
C GLU A 46 5.37 2.64 11.47
N GLU A 47 5.21 1.31 11.49
CA GLU A 47 5.11 0.57 12.74
C GLU A 47 6.34 0.73 13.63
N LYS A 48 7.55 0.75 13.03
CA LYS A 48 8.79 1.01 13.76
C LYS A 48 8.81 2.41 14.38
N LEU A 49 8.36 3.41 13.63
CA LEU A 49 8.28 4.79 14.11
C LEU A 49 7.26 4.93 15.25
N LEU A 50 6.06 4.37 15.07
CA LEU A 50 4.98 4.42 16.03
C LEU A 50 5.32 3.68 17.32
N ALA A 51 5.96 2.51 17.21
CA ALA A 51 6.48 1.77 18.35
C ALA A 51 7.53 2.58 19.12
N GLY A 52 8.46 3.23 18.42
CA GLY A 52 9.48 4.09 19.04
C GLY A 52 8.91 5.31 19.79
N ASN A 53 7.68 5.72 19.48
CA ASN A 53 6.98 6.83 20.11
C ASN A 53 5.86 6.40 21.07
N ASN A 54 5.73 5.10 21.36
CA ASN A 54 4.67 4.54 22.22
C ASN A 54 3.25 4.98 21.80
N TYR A 55 2.99 5.04 20.49
CA TYR A 55 1.71 5.48 19.97
C TYR A 55 0.60 4.47 20.32
N ILE A 56 -0.45 4.95 21.01
CA ILE A 56 -1.57 4.11 21.50
C ILE A 56 -2.31 3.41 20.36
N GLY A 57 -2.37 4.02 19.17
CA GLY A 57 -3.05 3.45 18.00
C GLY A 57 -2.24 2.41 17.21
N LEU A 58 -1.04 2.03 17.64
CA LEU A 58 -0.15 1.12 16.91
C LEU A 58 -0.80 -0.23 16.57
N GLU A 59 -1.47 -0.85 17.53
CA GLU A 59 -2.09 -2.17 17.32
C GLU A 59 -3.21 -2.10 16.28
N LYS A 60 -3.98 -1.00 16.25
CA LYS A 60 -4.98 -0.77 15.21
C LYS A 60 -4.31 -0.62 13.84
N GLN A 61 -3.26 0.20 13.75
CA GLN A 61 -2.49 0.42 12.52
C GLN A 61 -1.96 -0.90 11.95
N ARG A 62 -1.36 -1.75 12.79
CA ARG A 62 -0.86 -3.09 12.43
C ARG A 62 -1.96 -3.97 11.86
N ASN A 63 -3.12 -4.00 12.50
CA ASN A 63 -4.24 -4.81 12.03
C ASN A 63 -4.75 -4.33 10.66
N ASP A 64 -4.82 -3.02 10.44
CA ASP A 64 -5.19 -2.42 9.16
C ASP A 64 -4.17 -2.80 8.06
N HIS A 65 -2.85 -2.71 8.34
CA HIS A 65 -1.79 -3.14 7.42
C HIS A 65 -1.89 -4.62 7.07
N VAL A 66 -2.03 -5.50 8.07
CA VAL A 66 -2.12 -6.95 7.89
C VAL A 66 -3.31 -7.30 7.01
N LYS A 67 -4.46 -6.64 7.22
CA LYS A 67 -5.66 -6.85 6.41
C LYS A 67 -5.41 -6.50 4.94
N ILE A 68 -4.86 -5.31 4.68
CA ILE A 68 -4.58 -4.84 3.31
C ILE A 68 -3.57 -5.77 2.62
N ILE A 69 -2.47 -6.12 3.27
CA ILE A 69 -1.46 -7.05 2.73
C ILE A 69 -2.09 -8.38 2.35
N LYS A 70 -2.91 -8.95 3.24
CA LYS A 70 -3.57 -10.24 3.00
C LYS A 70 -4.53 -10.17 1.81
N GLU A 71 -5.29 -9.09 1.66
CA GLU A 71 -6.17 -8.90 0.51
C GLU A 71 -5.38 -8.78 -0.81
N LEU A 72 -4.26 -8.06 -0.80
CA LEU A 72 -3.38 -7.94 -1.96
C LEU A 72 -2.74 -9.28 -2.35
N GLU A 73 -2.25 -10.06 -1.39
CA GLU A 73 -1.65 -11.38 -1.65
C GLU A 73 -2.67 -12.38 -2.17
N ASN A 74 -3.87 -12.42 -1.58
CA ASN A 74 -4.95 -13.28 -2.07
C ASN A 74 -5.32 -12.93 -3.51
N CYS A 75 -5.34 -11.65 -3.84
CA CYS A 75 -5.57 -11.19 -5.20
C CYS A 75 -4.45 -11.62 -6.15
N TYR A 76 -3.20 -11.42 -5.76
CA TYR A 76 -2.04 -11.82 -6.55
C TYR A 76 -2.06 -13.33 -6.85
N GLU A 77 -2.32 -14.17 -5.84
CA GLU A 77 -2.36 -15.63 -6.01
C GLU A 77 -3.50 -16.08 -6.91
N ARG A 78 -4.67 -15.44 -6.82
CA ARG A 78 -5.78 -15.69 -7.74
C ARG A 78 -5.41 -15.31 -9.17
N SER A 79 -4.79 -14.14 -9.36
CA SER A 79 -4.38 -13.68 -10.67
C SER A 79 -3.27 -14.50 -11.27
N ARG A 80 -2.38 -15.08 -10.46
CA ARG A 80 -1.38 -16.05 -10.90
C ARG A 80 -2.01 -17.35 -11.41
N LYS A 81 -3.19 -17.71 -10.90
CA LYS A 81 -3.97 -18.90 -11.31
C LYS A 81 -4.89 -18.66 -12.51
N GLY A 82 -4.91 -17.45 -13.07
CA GLY A 82 -5.71 -17.12 -14.25
C GLY A 82 -6.82 -16.10 -14.03
N ASP A 83 -7.06 -15.64 -12.79
CA ASP A 83 -8.07 -14.60 -12.56
C ASP A 83 -7.63 -13.26 -13.16
N PHE A 84 -8.52 -12.62 -13.90
CA PHE A 84 -8.23 -11.34 -14.54
C PHE A 84 -8.05 -10.22 -13.50
N ILE A 85 -6.95 -9.46 -13.62
CA ILE A 85 -6.74 -8.23 -12.84
C ILE A 85 -7.59 -7.12 -13.46
N SER A 86 -8.76 -6.88 -12.88
CA SER A 86 -9.65 -5.82 -13.36
C SER A 86 -9.23 -4.43 -12.89
N ILE A 87 -9.55 -3.41 -13.70
CA ILE A 87 -9.34 -2.00 -13.30
C ILE A 87 -10.07 -1.67 -11.99
N LYS A 88 -11.28 -2.23 -11.78
CA LYS A 88 -12.07 -2.05 -10.56
C LYS A 88 -11.32 -2.52 -9.32
N LEU A 89 -10.56 -3.60 -9.44
CA LEU A 89 -9.77 -4.18 -8.36
C LEU A 89 -8.56 -3.30 -8.02
N ILE A 90 -7.87 -2.79 -9.04
CA ILE A 90 -6.79 -1.81 -8.86
C ILE A 90 -7.33 -0.51 -8.24
N THR A 91 -8.49 -0.01 -8.68
CA THR A 91 -9.13 1.17 -8.08
C THR A 91 -9.49 0.93 -6.62
N LYS A 92 -10.05 -0.24 -6.27
CA LYS A 92 -10.35 -0.60 -4.88
C LYS A 92 -9.08 -0.52 -4.01
N PHE A 93 -7.98 -1.14 -4.43
CA PHE A 93 -6.73 -1.12 -3.67
C PHE A 93 -6.11 0.28 -3.60
N ARG A 94 -6.23 1.06 -4.68
CA ARG A 94 -5.82 2.46 -4.68
C ARG A 94 -6.57 3.23 -3.60
N ASP A 95 -7.88 3.08 -3.52
CA ASP A 95 -8.72 3.81 -2.59
C ASP A 95 -8.50 3.33 -1.14
N GLU A 96 -8.30 2.03 -0.90
CA GLU A 96 -7.95 1.49 0.43
C GLU A 96 -6.59 2.00 0.92
N VAL A 97 -5.56 1.99 0.07
CA VAL A 97 -4.24 2.53 0.42
C VAL A 97 -4.27 4.04 0.60
N LEU A 98 -5.00 4.77 -0.24
CA LEU A 98 -5.17 6.22 -0.09
C LEU A 98 -5.93 6.58 1.20
N SER A 99 -7.00 5.85 1.53
CA SER A 99 -7.76 6.08 2.75
C SER A 99 -6.92 5.83 4.00
N HIS A 100 -6.03 4.84 3.95
CA HIS A 100 -5.09 4.53 5.02
C HIS A 100 -4.04 5.65 5.21
N ILE A 101 -3.47 6.12 4.09
CA ILE A 101 -2.47 7.18 4.09
C ILE A 101 -3.04 8.55 4.50
N LEU A 102 -4.25 8.87 4.06
CA LEU A 102 -4.86 10.19 4.31
C LEU A 102 -5.58 10.28 5.66
N GLY A 103 -5.90 9.14 6.28
CA GLY A 103 -6.56 9.09 7.58
C GLY A 103 -5.57 8.76 8.70
N PRO A 104 -5.37 7.46 9.03
CA PRO A 104 -4.45 7.01 10.06
C PRO A 104 -3.06 7.65 10.00
N ASP A 105 -2.44 7.69 8.81
CA ASP A 105 -1.05 8.16 8.69
C ASP A 105 -0.91 9.67 8.93
N LYS A 106 -1.94 10.42 8.51
CA LYS A 106 -2.05 11.84 8.81
C LYS A 106 -2.27 12.10 10.31
N ALA A 107 -3.11 11.29 10.95
CA ALA A 107 -3.49 11.48 12.35
C ALA A 107 -2.31 11.36 13.33
N TYR A 108 -1.39 10.42 13.11
CA TYR A 108 -0.16 10.39 13.92
C TYR A 108 0.91 11.35 13.42
N GLY A 109 0.91 11.73 12.13
CA GLY A 109 1.79 12.77 11.61
C GLY A 109 1.59 14.12 12.31
N GLU A 110 0.36 14.40 12.76
CA GLU A 110 0.01 15.55 13.60
C GLU A 110 0.39 15.34 15.08
N PHE A 111 0.46 14.08 15.54
CA PHE A 111 0.77 13.72 16.93
C PHE A 111 2.28 13.61 17.22
N LEU A 112 3.11 13.41 16.20
CA LEU A 112 4.56 13.37 16.33
C LEU A 112 5.12 14.80 16.18
N PRO A 113 5.48 15.49 17.28
CA PRO A 113 6.00 16.85 17.17
C PRO A 113 7.36 16.83 16.49
N GLY A 114 7.44 17.45 15.31
CA GLY A 114 8.64 18.14 14.82
C GLY A 114 9.99 17.43 14.90
N GLN A 115 10.06 16.09 14.94
CA GLN A 115 11.31 15.40 14.70
C GLN A 115 11.49 15.35 13.19
N GLY A 116 12.29 16.28 12.68
CA GLY A 116 12.54 16.50 11.26
C GLY A 116 12.86 15.20 10.51
N VAL A 117 11.83 14.57 9.96
CA VAL A 117 11.95 13.52 8.96
C VAL A 117 12.18 14.23 7.63
N ARG A 118 13.43 14.65 7.41
CA ARG A 118 13.96 14.81 6.06
C ARG A 118 14.02 13.44 5.37
#